data_AF-A0A6G1AK41-F1
#
_entry.id   AF-A0A6G1AK41-F1
#
_cell.length_a   1.000
_cell.length_b   1.000
_cell.length_c   1.000
_cell.angle_alpha   90.00
_cell.angle_beta   90.00
_cell.angle_gamma   90.00
#
_symmetry.space_group_name_H-M   'P 1'
#
loop_
_entity.id
_entity.type
_entity.pdbx_description
1 polymer ?
#
loop_
_entity_poly.entity_id
_entity_poly.type
_entity_poly.pdbx_seq_one_letter_code
_entity_poly.pdbx_strand_id
1 'polypeptide(L)'
;MVDELVLLLHALLMRHRALSIENSQLMEQLRLLVCERATLLRQVRPPSCPVPFPETFSGESSRLPEFIVQTASYMLVNENRFCNDAMKVAFLISLLTGEAEEWVVPYIEMDSPILGDYRAFLDEMKQCFGWDDDEEDDDDDEEDDY
;
A
#
# COMPACT_ATOMS: atom_id res chain seq x y z
N MET A 1 -41.15 -48.43 -6.40
CA MET A 1 -39.69 -48.25 -6.24
C MET A 1 -39.06 -47.64 -7.49
N VAL A 2 -39.17 -48.24 -8.67
CA VAL A 2 -38.59 -47.68 -9.92
C VAL A 2 -39.26 -46.35 -10.34
N ASP A 3 -40.59 -46.26 -10.30
CA ASP A 3 -41.31 -45.03 -10.69
C ASP A 3 -41.01 -43.84 -9.77
N GLU A 4 -40.80 -44.11 -8.48
CA GLU A 4 -40.48 -43.11 -7.46
C GLU A 4 -39.07 -42.54 -7.65
N LEU A 5 -38.11 -43.40 -8.00
CA LEU A 5 -36.75 -43.02 -8.41
C LEU A 5 -36.75 -42.16 -9.69
N VAL A 6 -37.58 -42.49 -10.67
CA VAL A 6 -37.72 -41.72 -11.92
C VAL A 6 -38.31 -40.33 -11.65
N LEU A 7 -39.32 -40.23 -10.79
CA LEU A 7 -39.91 -38.95 -10.39
C LEU A 7 -38.90 -38.08 -9.63
N LEU A 8 -38.14 -38.66 -8.71
CA LEU A 8 -37.09 -37.95 -7.96
C LEU A 8 -35.96 -37.46 -8.88
N LEU A 9 -35.51 -38.28 -9.82
CA LEU A 9 -34.50 -37.90 -10.81
C LEU A 9 -35.00 -36.76 -11.70
N HIS A 10 -36.26 -36.82 -12.15
CA HIS A 10 -36.85 -35.74 -12.94
C HIS A 10 -36.92 -34.43 -12.13
N ALA A 11 -37.35 -34.50 -10.87
CA ALA A 11 -37.39 -33.33 -9.98
C ALA A 11 -35.99 -32.73 -9.74
N LEU A 12 -34.98 -33.56 -9.54
CA LEU A 12 -33.58 -33.13 -9.39
C LEU A 12 -33.05 -32.47 -10.66
N LEU A 13 -33.32 -33.03 -11.84
CA LEU A 13 -32.93 -32.44 -13.12
C LEU A 13 -33.60 -31.09 -13.36
N MET A 14 -34.89 -30.97 -13.02
CA MET A 14 -35.61 -29.70 -13.11
C MET A 14 -35.05 -28.66 -12.15
N ARG A 15 -34.72 -29.05 -10.91
CA ARG A 15 -34.08 -28.16 -9.93
C ARG A 15 -32.67 -27.73 -10.36
N HIS A 16 -31.86 -28.66 -10.88
CA HIS A 16 -30.54 -28.35 -11.41
C HIS A 16 -30.63 -27.35 -12.57
N ARG A 17 -31.54 -27.56 -13.51
CA ARG A 17 -31.78 -26.62 -14.62
C ARG A 17 -32.18 -25.24 -14.11
N ALA A 18 -33.08 -25.15 -13.13
CA ALA A 18 -33.48 -23.88 -12.53
C ALA A 18 -32.28 -23.16 -11.89
N LEU A 19 -31.46 -23.87 -11.12
CA LEU A 19 -30.25 -23.32 -10.51
C LEU A 19 -29.20 -22.88 -11.55
N SER A 20 -29.04 -23.62 -12.65
CA SER A 20 -28.15 -23.21 -13.74
C SER A 20 -28.63 -21.92 -14.41
N ILE A 21 -29.93 -21.77 -14.59
CA ILE A 21 -30.53 -20.54 -15.13
C ILE A 21 -30.28 -19.38 -14.17
N GLU A 22 -30.56 -19.56 -12.87
CA GLU A 22 -30.34 -18.54 -11.85
C GLU A 22 -28.88 -18.11 -11.77
N ASN A 23 -27.93 -19.06 -11.73
CA ASN A 23 -26.51 -18.76 -11.77
C ASN A 23 -26.11 -17.97 -13.02
N SER A 24 -26.64 -18.33 -14.19
CA SER A 24 -26.37 -17.58 -15.42
C SER A 24 -26.89 -16.13 -15.36
N GLN A 25 -28.06 -15.93 -14.73
CA GLN A 25 -28.64 -14.60 -14.55
C GLN A 25 -27.86 -13.77 -13.55
N LEU A 26 -27.44 -14.36 -12.43
CA LEU A 26 -26.60 -13.69 -11.43
C LEU A 26 -25.24 -13.29 -12.01
N MET A 27 -24.62 -14.16 -12.81
CA MET A 27 -23.37 -13.82 -13.51
C MET A 27 -23.55 -12.65 -14.47
N GLU A 28 -24.65 -12.61 -15.22
CA GLU A 28 -24.95 -11.48 -16.12
C GLU A 28 -25.20 -10.19 -15.35
N GLN A 29 -25.94 -10.24 -14.23
CA GLN A 29 -26.15 -9.09 -13.36
C GLN A 29 -24.84 -8.57 -12.78
N LEU A 30 -23.96 -9.46 -12.29
CA LEU A 30 -22.64 -9.10 -11.79
C LEU A 30 -21.80 -8.42 -12.88
N ARG A 31 -21.85 -8.94 -14.12
CA ARG A 31 -21.17 -8.33 -15.27
C ARG A 31 -21.64 -6.90 -15.52
N LEU A 32 -22.96 -6.67 -15.53
CA LEU A 32 -23.54 -5.35 -15.73
C LEU A 32 -23.14 -4.38 -14.61
N LEU A 33 -23.22 -4.81 -13.34
CA LEU A 33 -22.82 -4.00 -12.19
C LEU A 33 -21.33 -3.64 -12.23
N VAL A 34 -20.46 -4.54 -12.68
CA VAL A 34 -19.03 -4.26 -12.85
C VAL A 34 -18.79 -3.20 -13.94
N CYS A 35 -19.48 -3.31 -15.09
CA CYS A 35 -19.40 -2.32 -16.16
C CYS A 35 -19.93 -0.95 -15.72
N GLU A 36 -21.05 -0.93 -14.99
CA GLU A 36 -21.63 0.29 -14.43
C GLU A 36 -20.69 0.94 -13.42
N ARG A 37 -20.14 0.17 -12.48
CA ARG A 37 -19.12 0.64 -11.53
C ARG A 37 -17.93 1.26 -12.26
N ALA A 38 -17.39 0.61 -13.29
CA ALA A 38 -16.28 1.15 -14.07
C ALA A 38 -16.65 2.47 -14.78
N THR A 39 -17.89 2.57 -15.27
CA THR A 39 -18.42 3.78 -15.91
C THR A 39 -18.57 4.93 -14.90
N LEU A 40 -19.12 4.65 -13.71
CA LEU A 40 -19.26 5.63 -12.63
C LEU A 40 -17.89 6.09 -12.12
N LEU A 41 -16.94 5.17 -11.93
CA LEU A 41 -15.57 5.52 -11.52
C LEU A 41 -14.85 6.39 -12.56
N ARG A 42 -15.17 6.27 -13.84
CA ARG A 42 -14.66 7.19 -14.89
C ARG A 42 -15.29 8.58 -14.83
N GLN A 43 -16.54 8.69 -14.39
CA GLN A 43 -17.26 9.97 -14.29
C GLN A 43 -16.87 10.74 -13.04
N VAL A 44 -16.56 10.04 -11.95
CA VAL A 44 -16.02 10.64 -10.74
C VAL A 44 -14.59 11.09 -11.03
N ARG A 45 -14.35 12.41 -11.04
CA ARG A 45 -12.99 12.91 -10.92
C ARG A 45 -12.47 12.48 -9.56
N PRO A 46 -11.33 11.78 -9.48
CA PRO A 46 -10.70 11.56 -8.19
C PRO A 46 -10.59 12.91 -7.48
N PRO A 47 -10.94 13.02 -6.19
CA PRO A 47 -10.64 14.23 -5.45
C PRO A 47 -9.15 14.52 -5.64
N SER A 48 -8.82 15.76 -5.97
CA SER A 48 -7.42 16.18 -6.10
C SER A 48 -6.72 15.81 -4.79
N CYS A 49 -5.60 15.10 -4.87
CA CYS A 49 -4.80 14.78 -3.69
C CYS A 49 -4.53 16.10 -2.93
N PRO A 50 -5.02 16.27 -1.69
CA PRO A 50 -4.84 17.51 -0.95
C PRO A 50 -3.38 17.82 -0.62
N VAL A 51 -2.51 16.80 -0.74
CA VAL A 51 -1.07 16.91 -0.52
C VAL A 51 -0.37 16.95 -1.89
N PRO A 52 0.57 17.88 -2.11
CA PRO A 52 1.37 17.92 -3.33
C PRO A 52 2.19 16.63 -3.49
N PHE A 53 2.62 16.35 -4.71
CA PHE A 53 3.56 15.26 -4.93
C PHE A 53 4.91 15.61 -4.27
N PRO A 54 5.54 14.68 -3.53
CA PRO A 54 6.82 14.93 -2.87
C PRO A 54 7.94 15.37 -3.82
N GLU A 55 8.82 16.24 -3.33
CA GLU A 55 10.07 16.59 -4.02
C GLU A 55 11.09 15.44 -3.94
N THR A 56 12.04 15.42 -4.87
CA THR A 56 13.15 14.45 -4.87
C THR A 56 14.16 14.76 -3.77
N PHE A 57 14.87 13.73 -3.30
CA PHE A 57 15.89 13.84 -2.27
C PHE A 57 17.26 13.48 -2.83
N SER A 58 18.24 14.37 -2.64
CA SER A 58 19.59 14.20 -3.20
C SER A 58 20.64 13.67 -2.21
N GLY A 59 20.26 13.47 -0.94
CA GLY A 59 21.20 13.13 0.15
C GLY A 59 21.49 14.28 1.13
N GLU A 60 20.88 15.46 0.96
CA GLU A 60 21.15 16.61 1.83
C GLU A 60 20.50 16.43 3.22
N SER A 61 21.31 16.28 4.27
CA SER A 61 20.86 16.05 5.66
C SER A 61 19.79 17.03 6.14
N SER A 62 19.95 18.32 5.86
CA SER A 62 19.01 19.37 6.26
C SER A 62 17.61 19.21 5.67
N ARG A 63 17.48 18.46 4.56
CA ARG A 63 16.23 18.20 3.85
C ARG A 63 15.62 16.86 4.18
N LEU A 64 16.32 15.98 4.90
CA LEU A 64 15.83 14.65 5.23
C LEU A 64 14.52 14.69 6.04
N PRO A 65 14.36 15.54 7.09
CA PRO A 65 13.10 15.62 7.82
C PRO A 65 11.92 16.05 6.94
N GLU A 66 12.15 17.06 6.08
CA GLU A 66 11.15 17.52 5.11
C GLU A 66 10.75 16.38 4.16
N PHE A 67 11.72 15.66 3.60
CA PHE A 67 11.50 14.54 2.70
C PHE A 67 10.65 13.43 3.32
N ILE A 68 10.93 13.06 4.56
CA ILE A 68 10.18 12.01 5.26
C ILE A 68 8.75 12.47 5.58
N VAL A 69 8.57 13.72 6.02
CA VAL A 69 7.23 14.25 6.31
C VAL A 69 6.36 14.33 5.06
N GLN A 70 6.89 14.84 3.93
CA GLN A 70 6.10 14.96 2.69
C GLN A 70 5.72 13.60 2.11
N THR A 71 6.64 12.62 2.14
CA THR A 71 6.39 11.28 1.58
C THR A 71 5.41 10.50 2.45
N ALA A 72 5.56 10.56 3.78
CA ALA A 72 4.59 9.99 4.72
C ALA A 72 3.20 10.60 4.55
N SER A 73 3.10 11.93 4.41
CA SER A 73 1.84 12.64 4.18
C SER A 73 1.18 12.23 2.86
N TYR A 74 1.97 12.09 1.79
CA TYR A 74 1.46 11.64 0.50
C TYR A 74 0.96 10.20 0.56
N MET A 75 1.70 9.30 1.20
CA MET A 75 1.30 7.89 1.37
C MET A 75 0.03 7.77 2.21
N LEU A 76 -0.10 8.54 3.28
CA LEU A 76 -1.29 8.54 4.16
C LEU A 76 -2.57 8.86 3.38
N VAL A 77 -2.54 9.88 2.53
CA VAL A 77 -3.68 10.27 1.70
C VAL A 77 -3.98 9.25 0.59
N ASN A 78 -2.96 8.48 0.20
CA ASN A 78 -3.04 7.51 -0.89
C ASN A 78 -2.93 6.06 -0.38
N GLU A 79 -3.40 5.76 0.84
CA GLU A 79 -3.21 4.47 1.52
C GLU A 79 -3.53 3.24 0.64
N ASN A 80 -4.56 3.33 -0.19
CA ASN A 80 -4.99 2.27 -1.12
C ASN A 80 -3.92 1.90 -2.16
N ARG A 81 -2.99 2.82 -2.46
CA ARG A 81 -1.87 2.60 -3.40
C ARG A 81 -0.62 2.06 -2.71
N PHE A 82 -0.54 2.16 -1.39
CA PHE A 82 0.61 1.80 -0.56
C PHE A 82 0.26 0.65 0.39
N CYS A 83 -0.22 -0.45 -0.18
CA CYS A 83 -0.82 -1.56 0.58
C CYS A 83 0.18 -2.48 1.28
N ASN A 84 1.48 -2.31 1.05
CA ASN A 84 2.56 -3.01 1.75
C ASN A 84 3.81 -2.14 1.78
N ASP A 85 4.77 -2.54 2.61
CA ASP A 85 5.98 -1.77 2.88
C ASP A 85 6.93 -1.73 1.67
N ALA A 86 7.03 -2.82 0.89
CA ALA A 86 7.81 -2.81 -0.35
C ALA A 86 7.35 -1.73 -1.34
N MET A 87 6.04 -1.47 -1.44
CA MET A 87 5.51 -0.38 -2.28
C MET A 87 5.86 1.00 -1.74
N LYS A 88 5.91 1.17 -0.41
CA LYS A 88 6.33 2.43 0.22
C LYS A 88 7.81 2.68 -0.02
N VAL A 89 8.64 1.67 0.19
CA VAL A 89 10.09 1.75 -0.06
C VAL A 89 10.37 2.02 -1.53
N ALA A 90 9.73 1.29 -2.45
CA ALA A 90 9.87 1.55 -3.88
C ALA A 90 9.52 3.00 -4.28
N PHE A 91 8.51 3.59 -3.61
CA PHE A 91 8.18 4.99 -3.82
C PHE A 91 9.24 5.95 -3.28
N LEU A 92 9.78 5.72 -2.08
CA LEU A 92 10.92 6.51 -1.59
C LEU A 92 12.10 6.43 -2.56
N ILE A 93 12.46 5.22 -3.00
CA ILE A 93 13.54 4.97 -3.97
C ILE A 93 13.31 5.75 -5.27
N SER A 94 12.08 5.79 -5.77
CA SER A 94 11.75 6.53 -7.01
C SER A 94 11.94 8.04 -6.92
N LEU A 95 12.10 8.58 -5.70
CA LEU A 95 12.33 9.99 -5.43
C LEU A 95 13.79 10.29 -5.06
N LEU A 96 14.65 9.27 -4.96
CA LEU A 96 16.07 9.46 -4.69
C LEU A 96 16.77 9.93 -5.96
N THR A 97 17.74 10.83 -5.78
CA THR A 97 18.59 11.39 -6.83
C THR A 97 19.99 11.58 -6.28
N GLY A 98 20.99 11.73 -7.15
CA GLY A 98 22.36 12.06 -6.72
C GLY A 98 22.94 11.06 -5.71
N GLU A 99 23.49 11.55 -4.61
CA GLU A 99 24.13 10.71 -3.58
C GLU A 99 23.16 9.72 -2.95
N ALA A 100 21.89 10.10 -2.76
CA ALA A 100 20.89 9.19 -2.21
C ALA A 100 20.51 8.06 -3.18
N GLU A 101 20.54 8.32 -4.49
CA GLU A 101 20.35 7.29 -5.51
C GLU A 101 21.55 6.31 -5.53
N GLU A 102 22.77 6.82 -5.41
CA GLU A 102 23.98 5.98 -5.33
C GLU A 102 23.99 5.12 -4.06
N TRP A 103 23.55 5.68 -2.93
CA TRP A 103 23.47 4.99 -1.63
C TRP A 103 22.56 3.76 -1.66
N VAL A 104 21.46 3.80 -2.42
CA VAL A 104 20.50 2.68 -2.40
C VAL A 104 20.93 1.48 -3.26
N VAL A 105 21.84 1.69 -4.23
CA VAL A 105 22.24 0.67 -5.22
C VAL A 105 22.68 -0.65 -4.58
N PRO A 106 23.56 -0.69 -3.56
CA PRO A 106 24.01 -1.94 -2.97
C PRO A 106 22.87 -2.76 -2.36
N TYR A 107 21.88 -2.10 -1.76
CA TYR A 107 20.71 -2.79 -1.20
C TYR A 107 19.87 -3.46 -2.28
N ILE A 108 19.74 -2.83 -3.45
CA ILE A 108 19.05 -3.38 -4.62
C ILE A 108 19.82 -4.56 -5.21
N GLU A 109 21.12 -4.41 -5.41
CA GLU A 109 21.97 -5.47 -5.98
C GLU A 109 22.01 -6.73 -5.10
N MET A 110 21.91 -6.54 -3.78
CA MET A 110 21.95 -7.62 -2.79
C MET A 110 20.57 -8.17 -2.41
N ASP A 111 19.48 -7.67 -2.99
CA ASP A 111 18.10 -7.99 -2.61
C ASP A 111 17.89 -7.89 -1.08
N SER A 112 18.34 -6.78 -0.52
CA SER A 112 18.38 -6.58 0.93
C SER A 112 16.96 -6.66 1.52
N PRO A 113 16.76 -7.35 2.66
CA PRO A 113 15.44 -7.46 3.29
C PRO A 113 14.85 -6.11 3.69
N ILE A 114 15.67 -5.06 3.86
CA ILE A 114 15.18 -3.71 4.17
C ILE A 114 14.32 -3.12 3.05
N LEU A 115 14.46 -3.62 1.80
CA LEU A 115 13.62 -3.18 0.68
C LEU A 115 12.15 -3.57 0.84
N GLY A 116 11.87 -4.56 1.70
CA GLY A 116 10.53 -4.99 2.08
C GLY A 116 10.05 -4.44 3.42
N ASP A 117 10.87 -3.64 4.12
CA ASP A 117 10.60 -3.13 5.47
C ASP A 117 10.74 -1.61 5.50
N TYR A 118 9.60 -0.92 5.55
CA TYR A 118 9.56 0.54 5.49
C TYR A 118 10.25 1.21 6.66
N ARG A 119 10.14 0.61 7.86
CA ARG A 119 10.73 1.18 9.07
C ARG A 119 12.24 1.01 9.05
N ALA A 120 12.72 -0.19 8.76
CA ALA A 120 14.15 -0.45 8.66
C ALA A 120 14.81 0.40 7.57
N PHE A 121 14.14 0.60 6.42
CA PHE A 121 14.64 1.49 5.37
C PHE A 121 14.78 2.94 5.83
N LEU A 122 13.79 3.47 6.57
CA LEU A 122 13.86 4.81 7.12
C LEU A 122 14.96 4.95 8.17
N ASP A 123 15.11 3.97 9.06
CA ASP A 123 16.15 3.99 10.10
C ASP A 123 17.55 4.03 9.45
N GLU A 124 17.79 3.23 8.41
CA GLU A 124 19.05 3.24 7.67
C GLU A 124 19.27 4.56 6.91
N MET A 125 18.20 5.15 6.37
CA MET A 125 18.25 6.46 5.70
C MET A 125 18.59 7.57 6.70
N LYS A 126 18.00 7.56 7.90
CA LYS A 126 18.30 8.50 8.99
C LYS A 126 19.75 8.39 9.43
N GLN A 127 20.23 7.16 9.62
CA GLN A 127 21.61 6.90 10.01
C GLN A 127 22.60 7.37 8.94
N CYS A 128 22.31 7.14 7.66
CA CYS A 128 23.22 7.51 6.57
C CYS A 128 23.27 9.02 6.31
N PHE A 129 22.13 9.71 6.38
CA PHE A 129 22.05 11.14 6.05
C PHE A 129 22.01 12.05 7.28
N GLY A 130 22.33 11.53 8.47
CA GLY A 130 22.53 12.33 9.68
C GLY A 130 21.26 13.01 10.18
N TRP A 131 20.21 12.22 10.39
CA TRP A 131 19.09 12.63 11.25
C TRP A 131 19.38 12.13 12.67
N ASP A 132 20.14 12.93 13.40
CA ASP A 132 20.36 12.76 14.83
C ASP A 132 19.11 13.31 15.55
N ASP A 133 18.26 12.42 16.07
CA ASP A 133 17.35 12.79 17.16
C ASP A 133 18.23 12.87 18.41
N ASP A 134 18.99 13.96 18.57
CA ASP A 134 19.65 14.33 19.83
C ASP A 134 18.57 14.75 20.85
N GLU A 135 17.68 13.83 21.20
CA GLU A 135 17.12 13.78 22.55
C GLU A 135 18.08 12.88 23.33
N GLU A 136 19.27 13.41 23.67
CA GLU A 136 19.97 12.90 24.83
C GLU A 136 19.00 13.05 26.00
N ASP A 137 18.67 11.92 26.62
CA ASP A 137 17.91 11.83 27.84
C ASP A 137 18.49 12.85 28.84
N ASP A 138 17.81 13.99 29.03
CA ASP A 138 17.93 14.83 30.23
C ASP A 138 17.32 14.03 31.41
N ASP A 139 17.84 12.82 31.65
CA ASP A 139 17.86 12.18 32.96
C ASP A 139 18.97 12.89 33.78
N ASP A 140 18.82 14.19 33.99
CA ASP A 140 19.44 14.84 35.14
C ASP A 140 18.62 14.37 36.36
N ASP A 141 19.04 13.21 36.87
CA ASP A 141 18.88 12.82 38.26
C ASP A 141 19.37 13.99 39.14
N GLU A 142 18.49 14.94 39.47
CA GLU A 142 18.69 15.77 40.67
C GLU A 142 18.43 14.89 41.90
N GLU A 143 19.47 14.12 42.21
CA GLU A 143 19.74 13.49 43.48
C GLU A 143 19.71 14.55 44.60
N ASP A 144 19.02 14.20 45.69
CA ASP A 144 18.81 14.93 46.94
C ASP A 144 19.83 16.02 47.33
N ASP A 145 19.32 17.18 47.78
CA ASP A 145 20.01 17.98 48.82
C ASP A 145 18.99 18.61 49.82
N TYR A 146 18.83 17.91 50.94
CA TYR A 146 18.28 18.23 52.29
C TYR A 146 16.89 18.86 52.49
#